data_AF-A0A0L0BQI5-F1
#
_entry.id   AF-A0A0L0BQI5-F1
#
_cell.length_a   1.000
_cell.length_b   1.000
_cell.length_c   1.000
_cell.angle_alpha   90.00
_cell.angle_beta   90.00
_cell.angle_gamma   90.00
#
_symmetry.space_group_name_H-M   'P 1'
#
loop_
_entity.id
_entity.type
_entity.pdbx_description
1 polymer ?
#
loop_
_entity_poly.entity_id
_entity_poly.type
_entity_poly.pdbx_seq_one_letter_code
_entity_poly.pdbx_strand_id
1 'polypeptide(L)'
;MVSATRKRILLLLIVIVLTFLLIRFLLYNGTLLAVSMQYPQAQVVQNKQHTTNHETQSYRRAPGAPVIVAVFYEALCPDSKHFIMKQLLPAYKEASPLMNVQLIPYGKATTYTNADGSYRFDCQHGHLECEANTYHACVIEVVEDALARLEVVACMIRDNHLPKEAFHKCAKQHNIENIDLIQKCYDSSNGSELLKLNGDVTHALRPSITFIPTITLDGSQGRQATILKNLLAEICKIAGDNEKAEEICSKHI
;
A
#
# COMPACT_ATOMS: atom_id res chain seq x y z
N MET A 1 -40.24 -57.41 -2.91
CA MET A 1 -40.33 -56.82 -4.27
C MET A 1 -40.72 -55.34 -4.14
N VAL A 2 -39.85 -54.41 -4.56
CA VAL A 2 -40.18 -52.97 -4.54
C VAL A 2 -41.23 -52.70 -5.62
N SER A 3 -42.39 -52.16 -5.22
CA SER A 3 -43.51 -51.85 -6.11
C SER A 3 -43.05 -50.99 -7.29
N ALA A 4 -43.55 -51.29 -8.50
CA ALA A 4 -43.22 -50.57 -9.73
C ALA A 4 -43.43 -49.05 -9.59
N THR A 5 -44.40 -48.63 -8.78
CA THR A 5 -44.67 -47.23 -8.45
C THR A 5 -43.51 -46.57 -7.69
N ARG A 6 -42.89 -47.29 -6.73
CA ARG A 6 -41.77 -46.77 -5.93
C ARG A 6 -40.49 -46.65 -6.76
N LYS A 7 -40.28 -47.55 -7.73
CA LYS A 7 -39.18 -47.43 -8.71
C LYS A 7 -39.37 -46.24 -9.65
N ARG A 8 -40.61 -45.97 -10.10
CA ARG A 8 -40.94 -44.79 -10.93
C ARG A 8 -40.73 -43.48 -10.18
N ILE A 9 -41.13 -43.41 -8.90
CA ILE A 9 -40.91 -42.23 -8.05
C ILE A 9 -39.40 -42.00 -7.84
N LEU A 10 -38.64 -43.05 -7.56
CA LEU A 10 -37.18 -42.93 -7.40
C LEU A 10 -36.49 -42.45 -8.68
N LEU A 11 -36.90 -42.96 -9.85
CA LEU A 11 -36.39 -42.51 -11.14
C LEU A 11 -36.73 -41.04 -11.40
N LEU A 12 -37.95 -40.60 -11.10
CA LEU A 12 -38.37 -39.20 -11.20
C LEU A 12 -37.51 -38.28 -10.32
N LEU A 13 -37.25 -38.68 -9.07
CA LEU A 13 -36.40 -37.90 -8.16
C LEU A 13 -34.95 -37.80 -8.67
N ILE A 14 -34.39 -38.88 -9.20
CA ILE A 14 -33.05 -38.87 -9.79
C ILE A 14 -32.98 -37.93 -10.99
N VAL A 15 -33.98 -37.97 -11.89
CA VAL A 15 -34.03 -37.06 -13.04
C VAL A 15 -34.11 -35.61 -12.58
N ILE A 16 -34.94 -35.28 -11.57
CA ILE A 16 -35.05 -33.92 -11.03
C ILE A 16 -33.73 -33.42 -10.43
N VAL A 17 -33.00 -34.27 -9.70
CA VAL A 17 -31.70 -33.90 -9.13
C VAL A 17 -30.66 -33.69 -10.24
N LEU A 18 -30.62 -34.57 -11.24
CA LEU A 18 -29.68 -34.44 -12.35
C LEU A 18 -29.97 -33.20 -13.21
N THR A 19 -31.23 -32.88 -13.47
CA THR A 19 -31.59 -31.66 -14.20
C THR A 19 -31.23 -30.41 -13.41
N PHE A 20 -31.46 -30.40 -12.08
CA PHE A 20 -31.06 -29.28 -11.22
C PHE A 20 -29.53 -29.07 -11.21
N LEU A 21 -28.74 -30.14 -11.12
CA LEU A 21 -27.27 -30.07 -11.17
C LEU A 21 -26.77 -29.58 -12.53
N LEU A 22 -27.38 -30.04 -13.62
CA LEU A 22 -27.06 -29.56 -14.97
C LEU A 22 -27.35 -28.06 -15.12
N ILE A 23 -28.52 -27.60 -14.65
CA ILE A 23 -28.88 -26.17 -14.69
C ILE A 23 -27.89 -25.33 -13.87
N ARG A 24 -27.52 -25.78 -12.66
CA ARG A 24 -26.48 -25.11 -11.84
C ARG A 24 -25.14 -25.01 -12.57
N PHE A 25 -24.71 -26.10 -13.22
CA PHE A 25 -23.46 -26.13 -13.98
C PHE A 25 -23.52 -25.19 -15.21
N LEU A 26 -24.62 -25.19 -15.95
CA LEU A 26 -24.83 -24.29 -17.08
C LEU A 26 -24.91 -22.83 -16.66
N LEU A 27 -25.55 -22.51 -15.53
CA LEU A 27 -25.60 -21.15 -15.00
C LEU A 27 -24.22 -20.68 -14.50
N TYR A 28 -23.47 -21.54 -13.80
CA TYR A 28 -22.11 -21.23 -13.33
C TYR A 28 -21.12 -21.01 -14.49
N ASN A 29 -21.16 -21.87 -15.52
CA ASN A 29 -20.31 -21.71 -16.70
C ASN A 29 -20.79 -20.57 -17.61
N GLY A 30 -22.10 -20.30 -17.66
CA GLY A 30 -22.67 -19.14 -18.34
C GLY A 30 -22.21 -17.82 -17.72
N THR A 31 -22.10 -17.74 -16.39
CA THR A 31 -21.52 -16.56 -15.71
C THR A 31 -20.02 -16.38 -16.00
N LEU A 32 -19.25 -17.47 -16.15
CA LEU A 32 -17.84 -17.42 -16.56
C LEU A 32 -17.64 -16.89 -17.99
N LEU A 33 -18.53 -17.26 -18.92
CA LEU A 33 -18.52 -16.74 -20.28
C LEU A 33 -18.90 -15.26 -20.33
N ALA A 34 -19.89 -14.82 -19.53
CA ALA A 34 -20.29 -13.42 -19.47
C ALA A 34 -19.19 -12.49 -18.92
N VAL A 35 -18.40 -12.94 -17.94
CA VAL A 35 -17.25 -12.18 -17.41
C VAL A 35 -16.15 -12.01 -18.45
N SER A 36 -15.98 -12.98 -19.37
CA SER A 36 -14.97 -12.89 -20.43
C SER A 36 -15.28 -11.86 -21.54
N MET A 37 -16.52 -11.37 -21.64
CA MET A 37 -16.94 -10.43 -22.70
C MET A 37 -16.91 -8.95 -22.31
N GLN A 38 -16.68 -8.61 -21.03
CA GLN A 38 -16.71 -7.22 -20.53
C GLN A 38 -15.31 -6.63 -20.31
N TYR A 39 -14.22 -7.39 -20.54
CA TYR A 39 -12.86 -6.84 -20.50
C TYR A 39 -12.45 -6.33 -21.89
N PRO A 40 -12.17 -5.03 -22.07
CA PRO A 40 -11.55 -4.54 -23.29
C PRO A 40 -10.15 -5.17 -23.40
N GLN A 41 -9.90 -5.94 -24.45
CA GLN A 41 -8.55 -6.39 -24.80
C GLN A 41 -7.72 -5.17 -25.19
N ALA A 42 -6.85 -4.72 -24.29
CA ALA A 42 -5.73 -3.87 -24.67
C ALA A 42 -4.88 -4.64 -25.69
N GLN A 43 -4.86 -4.15 -26.93
CA GLN A 43 -4.06 -4.71 -28.02
C GLN A 43 -2.58 -4.58 -27.68
N VAL A 44 -1.96 -5.69 -27.27
CA VAL A 44 -0.51 -5.83 -27.18
C VAL A 44 0.03 -5.88 -28.60
N VAL A 45 0.59 -4.77 -29.07
CA VAL A 45 1.40 -4.75 -30.29
C VAL A 45 2.67 -5.56 -30.01
N GLN A 46 2.71 -6.77 -30.55
CA GLN A 46 3.91 -7.60 -30.61
C GLN A 46 4.96 -6.87 -31.46
N ASN A 47 5.95 -6.25 -30.83
CA ASN A 47 7.22 -6.00 -31.49
C ASN A 47 8.32 -6.72 -30.72
N LYS A 48 8.63 -7.92 -31.21
CA LYS A 48 9.69 -8.78 -30.71
C LYS A 48 11.01 -8.32 -31.33
N GLN A 49 11.71 -7.44 -30.63
CA GLN A 49 13.16 -7.29 -30.80
C GLN A 49 13.84 -7.49 -29.45
N HIS A 50 14.41 -8.68 -29.31
CA HIS A 50 15.33 -9.04 -28.27
C HIS A 50 16.68 -8.40 -28.60
N THR A 51 16.98 -7.29 -27.94
CA THR A 51 18.33 -6.76 -27.79
C THR A 51 18.50 -6.35 -26.34
N THR A 52 19.41 -7.01 -25.64
CA THR A 52 19.83 -6.75 -24.27
C THR A 52 20.36 -5.32 -24.12
N ASN A 53 19.60 -4.44 -23.48
CA ASN A 53 20.05 -3.18 -22.88
C ASN A 53 19.16 -2.91 -21.65
N HIS A 54 19.75 -2.95 -20.46
CA HIS A 54 19.09 -2.60 -19.20
C HIS A 54 19.05 -1.06 -19.07
N GLU A 55 18.33 -0.39 -19.97
CA GLU A 55 18.01 1.02 -19.83
C GLU A 55 16.86 1.16 -18.84
N THR A 56 17.14 1.76 -17.68
CA THR A 56 16.13 2.30 -16.78
C THR A 56 15.13 3.13 -17.58
N GLN A 57 13.93 2.60 -17.75
CA GLN A 57 12.81 3.32 -18.32
C GLN A 57 12.59 4.59 -17.48
N SER A 58 13.01 5.74 -17.99
CA SER A 58 12.97 6.99 -17.24
C SER A 58 11.52 7.36 -16.98
N TYR A 59 11.05 7.16 -15.75
CA TYR A 59 9.74 7.66 -15.34
C TYR A 59 9.65 9.17 -15.65
N ARG A 60 8.62 9.56 -16.39
CA ARG A 60 8.27 10.96 -16.62
C ARG A 60 6.86 11.19 -16.09
N ARG A 61 6.77 11.98 -15.02
CA ARG A 61 5.50 12.46 -14.48
C ARG A 61 4.76 13.25 -15.56
N ALA A 62 3.47 12.98 -15.73
CA ALA A 62 2.64 13.74 -16.66
C ALA A 62 2.54 15.21 -16.21
N PRO A 63 2.45 16.18 -17.13
CA PRO A 63 2.23 17.59 -16.77
C PRO A 63 1.01 17.75 -15.86
N GLY A 64 1.17 18.47 -14.75
CA GLY A 64 0.10 18.70 -13.77
C GLY A 64 -0.25 17.52 -12.86
N ALA A 65 0.35 16.33 -13.04
CA ALA A 65 0.15 15.23 -12.10
C ALA A 65 0.86 15.52 -10.75
N PRO A 66 0.35 15.03 -9.61
CA PRO A 66 1.02 15.19 -8.32
C PRO A 66 2.41 14.53 -8.29
N VAL A 67 3.35 15.10 -7.56
CA VAL A 67 4.66 14.51 -7.28
C VAL A 67 4.47 13.26 -6.43
N ILE A 68 5.05 12.13 -6.86
CA ILE A 68 5.05 10.91 -6.03
C ILE A 68 6.08 11.09 -4.92
N VAL A 69 5.61 11.20 -3.69
CA VAL A 69 6.44 11.34 -2.49
C VAL A 69 6.41 10.02 -1.74
N ALA A 70 7.42 9.18 -1.98
CA ALA A 70 7.56 7.92 -1.25
C ALA A 70 8.50 8.10 -0.06
N VAL A 71 8.05 7.69 1.12
CA VAL A 71 8.77 7.87 2.39
C VAL A 71 9.06 6.51 2.99
N PHE A 72 10.34 6.14 2.99
CA PHE A 72 10.85 4.91 3.57
C PHE A 72 11.27 5.22 5.00
N TYR A 73 10.63 4.58 5.99
CA TYR A 73 10.80 4.97 7.39
C TYR A 73 10.70 3.82 8.39
N GLU A 74 11.15 4.09 9.61
CA GLU A 74 11.05 3.22 10.78
C GLU A 74 10.18 3.91 11.82
N ALA A 75 9.26 3.16 12.43
CA ALA A 75 8.38 3.74 13.43
C ALA A 75 9.16 4.27 14.65
N LEU A 76 10.13 3.52 15.19
CA LEU A 76 10.86 3.93 16.40
C LEU A 76 12.06 4.87 16.13
N CYS A 77 12.37 5.17 14.87
CA CYS A 77 13.46 6.08 14.51
C CYS A 77 13.11 7.55 14.79
N PRO A 78 13.91 8.29 15.59
CA PRO A 78 13.66 9.70 15.88
C PRO A 78 13.63 10.61 14.65
N ASP A 79 14.48 10.35 13.66
CA ASP A 79 14.54 11.14 12.42
C ASP A 79 13.30 10.89 11.54
N SER A 80 12.81 9.65 11.52
CA SER A 80 11.56 9.29 10.82
C SER A 80 10.36 9.99 11.45
N LYS A 81 10.27 9.94 12.78
CA LYS A 81 9.28 10.70 13.57
C LYS A 81 9.35 12.19 13.27
N HIS A 82 10.55 12.77 13.29
CA HIS A 82 10.74 14.19 12.99
C HIS A 82 10.24 14.53 11.59
N PHE A 83 10.66 13.78 10.57
CA PHE A 83 10.28 14.05 9.19
C PHE A 83 8.76 13.95 9.00
N ILE A 84 8.12 12.88 9.46
CA ILE A 84 6.67 12.71 9.29
C ILE A 84 5.89 13.84 9.97
N MET A 85 6.26 14.19 11.21
CA MET A 85 5.53 15.19 11.98
C MET A 85 5.84 16.64 11.60
N LYS A 86 7.06 16.94 11.18
CA LYS A 86 7.56 18.32 11.01
C LYS A 86 7.76 18.73 9.55
N GLN A 87 7.87 17.77 8.63
CA GLN A 87 8.02 18.04 7.20
C GLN A 87 6.80 17.54 6.42
N LEU A 88 6.52 16.23 6.49
CA LEU A 88 5.52 15.60 5.62
C LEU A 88 4.09 16.05 5.91
N LEU A 89 3.61 15.92 7.16
CA LEU A 89 2.23 16.27 7.51
C LEU A 89 1.93 17.76 7.29
N PRO A 90 2.78 18.72 7.73
CA PRO A 90 2.55 20.13 7.45
C PRO A 90 2.53 20.45 5.95
N ALA A 91 3.50 19.92 5.18
CA ALA A 91 3.54 20.11 3.73
C ALA A 91 2.26 19.57 3.07
N TYR A 92 1.84 18.35 3.44
CA TYR A 92 0.64 17.72 2.88
C TYR A 92 -0.64 18.52 3.17
N LYS A 93 -0.78 19.07 4.38
CA LYS A 93 -1.92 19.93 4.72
C LYS A 93 -1.98 21.20 3.87
N GLU A 94 -0.83 21.72 3.46
CA GLU A 94 -0.74 22.93 2.68
C GLU A 94 -0.85 22.68 1.16
N ALA A 95 -0.29 21.56 0.69
CA ALA A 95 -0.06 21.32 -0.74
C ALA A 95 -0.52 19.94 -1.21
N SER A 96 -1.52 19.33 -0.58
CA SER A 96 -2.02 18.00 -0.95
C SER A 96 -2.33 17.82 -2.45
N PRO A 97 -2.83 18.82 -3.22
CA PRO A 97 -3.05 18.64 -4.67
C PRO A 97 -1.78 18.40 -5.48
N LEU A 98 -0.60 18.74 -4.91
CA LEU A 98 0.71 18.58 -5.55
C LEU A 98 1.41 17.28 -5.16
N MET A 99 0.84 16.49 -4.24
CA MET A 99 1.48 15.28 -3.71
C MET A 99 0.62 14.04 -3.84
N ASN A 100 1.26 12.95 -4.24
CA ASN A 100 0.79 11.59 -4.02
C ASN A 100 1.74 10.91 -3.01
N VAL A 101 1.31 10.83 -1.75
CA VAL A 101 2.16 10.32 -0.65
C VAL A 101 2.04 8.81 -0.53
N GLN A 102 3.19 8.13 -0.57
CA GLN A 102 3.35 6.72 -0.29
C GLN A 102 4.18 6.56 0.99
N LEU A 103 3.65 5.80 1.95
CA LEU A 103 4.29 5.54 3.24
C LEU A 103 4.76 4.09 3.27
N ILE A 104 6.06 3.87 3.50
CA ILE A 104 6.69 2.55 3.47
C ILE A 104 7.36 2.30 4.84
N PRO A 105 6.58 1.90 5.86
CA PRO A 105 7.13 1.48 7.15
C PRO A 105 7.82 0.12 7.01
N TYR A 106 9.14 0.11 7.15
CA TYR A 106 9.97 -1.08 7.17
C TYR A 106 11.35 -0.73 7.70
N GLY A 107 11.93 0.33 7.12
CA GLY A 107 13.22 0.84 7.52
C GLY A 107 14.39 0.05 6.97
N LYS A 108 15.29 -0.30 7.87
CA LYS A 108 16.44 -1.17 7.64
C LYS A 108 16.25 -2.53 8.31
N ALA A 109 14.99 -2.94 8.50
CA ALA A 109 14.68 -4.28 8.98
C ALA A 109 15.21 -5.35 8.01
N THR A 110 15.38 -6.57 8.51
CA THR A 110 15.68 -7.74 7.69
C THR A 110 14.50 -8.71 7.75
N THR A 111 14.08 -9.23 6.60
CA THR A 111 13.02 -10.25 6.54
C THR A 111 13.60 -11.64 6.32
N TYR A 112 13.08 -12.60 7.09
CA TYR A 112 13.35 -14.01 6.96
C TYR A 112 12.05 -14.75 6.65
N THR A 113 12.12 -15.75 5.78
CA THR A 113 11.02 -16.68 5.51
C THR A 113 11.28 -17.97 6.27
N ASN A 114 10.37 -18.35 7.15
CA ASN A 114 10.42 -19.58 7.91
C ASN A 114 10.06 -20.79 7.03
N ALA A 115 10.32 -22.01 7.50
CA ALA A 115 10.05 -23.23 6.75
C ALA A 115 8.56 -23.46 6.42
N ASP A 116 7.66 -22.91 7.23
CA ASP A 116 6.21 -22.96 7.03
C ASP A 116 5.68 -21.84 6.12
N GLY A 117 6.57 -20.99 5.58
CA GLY A 117 6.23 -19.86 4.74
C GLY A 117 5.90 -18.57 5.50
N SER A 118 5.83 -18.60 6.84
CA SER A 118 5.61 -17.39 7.64
C SER A 118 6.82 -16.46 7.62
N TYR A 119 6.61 -15.17 7.85
CA TYR A 119 7.69 -14.17 7.88
C TYR A 119 8.12 -13.83 9.31
N ARG A 120 9.43 -13.65 9.50
CA ARG A 120 10.03 -13.07 10.69
C ARG A 120 10.82 -11.83 10.31
N PHE A 121 10.76 -10.80 11.15
CA PHE A 121 11.43 -9.52 10.93
C PHE A 121 12.39 -9.22 12.06
N ASP A 122 13.60 -8.79 11.72
CA ASP A 122 14.56 -8.20 12.67
C ASP A 122 14.69 -6.70 12.39
N CYS A 123 14.20 -5.87 13.30
CA CYS A 123 14.22 -4.41 13.18
C CYS A 123 15.31 -3.78 14.06
N GLN A 124 15.78 -2.57 13.71
CA GLN A 124 16.94 -1.94 14.35
C GLN A 124 16.68 -1.62 15.83
N HIS A 125 15.44 -1.26 16.17
CA HIS A 125 15.02 -0.94 17.55
C HIS A 125 14.25 -2.11 18.21
N GLY A 126 14.45 -3.34 17.72
CA GLY A 126 13.88 -4.56 18.30
C GLY A 126 12.42 -4.82 17.92
N HIS A 127 11.79 -5.78 18.62
CA HIS A 127 10.47 -6.30 18.22
C HIS A 127 9.35 -5.25 18.23
N LEU A 128 9.39 -4.27 19.14
CA LEU A 128 8.39 -3.19 19.21
C LEU A 128 8.40 -2.32 17.94
N GLU A 129 9.56 -2.15 17.30
CA GLU A 129 9.63 -1.46 15.99
C GLU A 129 8.94 -2.27 14.90
N CYS A 130 9.18 -3.58 14.84
CA CYS A 130 8.53 -4.44 13.85
C CYS A 130 7.01 -4.44 14.06
N GLU A 131 6.55 -4.50 15.31
CA GLU A 131 5.14 -4.39 15.67
C GLU A 131 4.55 -3.04 15.23
N ALA A 132 5.24 -1.93 15.55
CA ALA A 132 4.81 -0.60 15.13
C ALA A 132 4.79 -0.44 13.61
N ASN A 133 5.82 -0.89 12.90
CA ASN A 133 5.86 -0.89 11.43
C ASN A 133 4.68 -1.68 10.84
N THR A 134 4.32 -2.82 11.45
CA THR A 134 3.17 -3.64 11.01
C THR A 134 1.85 -2.90 11.23
N TYR A 135 1.64 -2.29 12.40
CA TYR A 135 0.45 -1.48 12.64
C TYR A 135 0.34 -0.30 11.69
N HIS A 136 1.45 0.38 11.40
CA HIS A 136 1.50 1.44 10.41
C HIS A 136 1.11 0.93 9.01
N ALA A 137 1.65 -0.22 8.58
CA ALA A 137 1.30 -0.84 7.30
C ALA A 137 -0.19 -1.19 7.21
N CYS A 138 -0.78 -1.74 8.28
CA CYS A 138 -2.22 -2.03 8.34
C CYS A 138 -3.10 -0.78 8.32
N VAL A 139 -2.70 0.31 8.98
CA VAL A 139 -3.40 1.60 8.88
C VAL A 139 -3.34 2.12 7.44
N ILE A 140 -2.18 1.99 6.79
CA ILE A 140 -1.98 2.47 5.41
C ILE A 140 -2.86 1.71 4.43
N GLU A 141 -3.00 0.39 4.62
CA GLU A 141 -3.86 -0.48 3.81
C GLU A 141 -5.36 -0.16 3.98
N VAL A 142 -5.81 0.09 5.22
CA VAL A 142 -7.25 0.20 5.53
C VAL A 142 -7.79 1.63 5.41
N VAL A 143 -6.98 2.65 5.68
CA VAL A 143 -7.45 4.05 5.68
C VAL A 143 -7.26 4.65 4.29
N GLU A 144 -8.36 4.78 3.54
CA GLU A 144 -8.35 5.26 2.16
C GLU A 144 -8.04 6.77 2.05
N ASP A 145 -8.70 7.59 2.87
CA ASP A 145 -8.49 9.05 2.86
C ASP A 145 -7.04 9.39 3.21
N ALA A 146 -6.37 10.08 2.30
CA ALA A 146 -4.93 10.28 2.38
C ALA A 146 -4.53 11.23 3.53
N LEU A 147 -5.37 12.23 3.85
CA LEU A 147 -5.09 13.12 4.97
C LEU A 147 -5.29 12.39 6.31
N ALA A 148 -6.42 11.70 6.48
CA ALA A 148 -6.71 10.91 7.67
C ALA A 148 -5.65 9.82 7.90
N ARG A 149 -5.25 9.11 6.83
CA ARG A 149 -4.15 8.12 6.87
C ARG A 149 -2.86 8.73 7.40
N LEU A 150 -2.44 9.88 6.84
CA LEU A 150 -1.22 10.55 7.26
C LEU A 150 -1.31 11.12 8.68
N GLU A 151 -2.46 11.66 9.08
CA GLU A 151 -2.70 12.16 10.43
C GLU A 151 -2.63 11.05 11.49
N VAL A 152 -3.23 9.90 11.22
CA VAL A 152 -3.18 8.73 12.11
C VAL A 152 -1.76 8.21 12.23
N VAL A 153 -1.04 8.04 11.10
CA VAL A 153 0.37 7.62 11.11
C VAL A 153 1.25 8.62 11.88
N ALA A 154 1.05 9.91 11.69
CA ALA A 154 1.78 10.95 12.43
C ALA A 154 1.44 10.96 13.92
N CYS A 155 0.20 10.66 14.28
CA CYS A 155 -0.20 10.47 15.67
C CYS A 155 0.48 9.24 16.28
N MET A 156 0.52 8.11 15.57
CA MET A 156 1.10 6.85 16.03
C MET A 156 2.61 7.01 16.25
N ILE A 157 3.34 7.54 15.26
CA ILE A 157 4.80 7.69 15.36
C ILE A 157 5.25 8.66 16.47
N ARG A 158 4.34 9.51 16.96
CA ARG A 158 4.63 10.45 18.04
C ARG A 158 4.89 9.75 19.37
N ASP A 159 4.19 8.66 19.64
CA ASP A 159 4.20 7.94 20.92
C ASP A 159 3.89 6.46 20.68
N ASN A 160 4.92 5.70 20.31
CA ASN A 160 4.82 4.34 19.79
C ASN A 160 5.63 3.30 20.58
N HIS A 161 5.95 3.59 21.84
CA HIS A 161 6.56 2.60 22.74
C HIS A 161 5.59 1.46 23.10
N LEU A 162 4.28 1.69 22.95
CA LEU A 162 3.22 0.70 23.06
C LEU A 162 2.40 0.71 21.75
N PRO A 163 2.84 -0.03 20.71
CA PRO A 163 2.31 0.13 19.35
C PRO A 163 0.80 -0.06 19.22
N LYS A 164 0.25 -1.11 19.85
CA LYS A 164 -1.19 -1.38 19.85
C LYS A 164 -2.00 -0.27 20.51
N GLU A 165 -1.53 0.26 21.64
CA GLU A 165 -2.19 1.36 22.34
C GLU A 165 -2.13 2.65 21.52
N ALA A 166 -0.98 2.93 20.91
CA ALA A 166 -0.78 4.05 20.00
C ALA A 166 -1.76 3.99 18.83
N PHE A 167 -1.88 2.82 18.18
CA PHE A 167 -2.86 2.57 17.13
C PHE A 167 -4.29 2.88 17.60
N HIS A 168 -4.78 2.24 18.68
CA HIS A 168 -6.16 2.43 19.13
C HIS A 168 -6.45 3.88 19.53
N LYS A 169 -5.53 4.52 20.25
CA LYS A 169 -5.63 5.93 20.66
C LYS A 169 -5.72 6.85 19.44
N CYS A 170 -4.85 6.68 18.46
CA CYS A 170 -4.77 7.54 17.29
C CYS A 170 -5.91 7.32 16.31
N ALA A 171 -6.30 6.07 16.07
CA ALA A 171 -7.47 5.74 15.25
C ALA A 171 -8.74 6.38 15.84
N LYS A 172 -8.93 6.29 17.17
CA LYS A 172 -10.05 6.95 17.86
C LYS A 172 -9.96 8.48 17.79
N GLN A 173 -8.79 9.06 18.02
CA GLN A 173 -8.60 10.52 18.01
C GLN A 173 -8.92 11.14 16.65
N HIS A 174 -8.69 10.41 15.55
CA HIS A 174 -8.95 10.85 14.18
C HIS A 174 -10.23 10.27 13.57
N ASN A 175 -11.13 9.72 14.40
CA ASN A 175 -12.43 9.17 13.98
C ASN A 175 -12.36 8.12 12.86
N ILE A 176 -11.34 7.25 12.90
CA ILE A 176 -11.26 6.12 11.98
C ILE A 176 -12.31 5.10 12.37
N GLU A 177 -13.25 4.82 11.47
CA GLU A 177 -14.36 3.87 11.73
C GLU A 177 -13.89 2.41 11.62
N ASN A 178 -12.91 2.13 10.76
CA ASN A 178 -12.45 0.79 10.40
C ASN A 178 -11.41 0.18 11.37
N ILE A 179 -11.50 0.47 12.67
CA ILE A 179 -10.53 0.00 13.69
C ILE A 179 -10.43 -1.54 13.71
N ASP A 180 -11.56 -2.23 13.62
CA ASP A 180 -11.60 -3.69 13.63
C ASP A 180 -10.91 -4.31 12.40
N LEU A 181 -10.98 -3.63 11.24
CA LEU A 181 -10.29 -4.08 10.04
C LEU A 181 -8.77 -3.90 10.17
N ILE A 182 -8.31 -2.81 10.80
CA ILE A 182 -6.89 -2.58 11.07
C ILE A 182 -6.36 -3.64 12.05
N GLN A 183 -7.11 -3.91 13.12
CA GLN A 183 -6.72 -4.95 14.09
C GLN A 183 -6.72 -6.34 13.45
N LYS A 184 -7.72 -6.66 12.61
CA LYS A 184 -7.76 -7.91 11.83
C LYS A 184 -6.60 -8.04 10.84
N CYS A 185 -6.18 -6.94 10.21
CA CYS A 185 -4.99 -6.93 9.36
C CYS A 185 -3.75 -7.35 10.16
N TYR A 186 -3.56 -6.79 11.35
CA TYR A 186 -2.43 -7.12 12.22
C TYR A 186 -2.48 -8.58 12.73
N ASP A 187 -3.66 -9.05 13.14
CA ASP A 187 -3.83 -10.39 13.73
C ASP A 187 -3.78 -11.54 12.69
N SER A 188 -3.75 -11.23 11.40
CA SER A 188 -3.69 -12.20 10.29
C SER A 188 -2.36 -12.15 9.55
N SER A 189 -2.16 -13.03 8.56
CA SER A 189 -0.93 -13.02 7.74
C SER A 189 -0.77 -11.71 6.95
N ASN A 190 -1.87 -11.00 6.67
CA ASN A 190 -1.88 -9.73 5.94
C ASN A 190 -0.86 -8.72 6.48
N GLY A 191 -0.81 -8.49 7.80
CA GLY A 191 0.14 -7.55 8.39
C GLY A 191 1.60 -7.90 8.08
N SER A 192 1.94 -9.18 8.21
CA SER A 192 3.29 -9.68 7.88
C SER A 192 3.58 -9.63 6.38
N GLU A 193 2.60 -9.90 5.52
CA GLU A 193 2.72 -9.81 4.07
C GLU A 193 2.95 -8.37 3.61
N LEU A 194 2.23 -7.40 4.19
CA LEU A 194 2.43 -5.97 3.96
C LEU A 194 3.82 -5.52 4.40
N LEU A 195 4.29 -5.95 5.57
CA LEU A 195 5.63 -5.59 6.04
C LEU A 195 6.72 -6.21 5.15
N LYS A 196 6.52 -7.45 4.67
CA LYS A 196 7.41 -8.08 3.67
C LYS A 196 7.43 -7.28 2.36
N LEU A 197 6.26 -6.87 1.85
CA LEU A 197 6.15 -6.06 0.64
C LEU A 197 6.89 -4.73 0.79
N ASN A 198 6.70 -4.04 1.91
CA ASN A 198 7.43 -2.81 2.20
C ASN A 198 8.95 -3.05 2.23
N GLY A 199 9.39 -4.18 2.77
CA GLY A 199 10.78 -4.61 2.72
C GLY A 199 11.30 -4.82 1.30
N ASP A 200 10.53 -5.46 0.43
CA ASP A 200 10.91 -5.68 -0.96
C ASP A 200 11.02 -4.37 -1.73
N VAL A 201 10.07 -3.45 -1.55
CA VAL A 201 10.11 -2.11 -2.15
C VAL A 201 11.31 -1.32 -1.63
N THR A 202 11.61 -1.41 -0.34
CA THR A 202 12.78 -0.78 0.28
C THR A 202 14.10 -1.32 -0.31
N HIS A 203 14.24 -2.64 -0.42
CA HIS A 203 15.44 -3.28 -0.98
C HIS A 203 15.60 -3.10 -2.49
N ALA A 204 14.51 -2.78 -3.20
CA ALA A 204 14.53 -2.49 -4.63
C ALA A 204 15.15 -1.11 -4.96
N LEU A 205 15.29 -0.20 -3.99
CA LEU A 205 15.86 1.13 -4.21
C LEU A 205 17.31 1.08 -4.71
N ARG A 206 17.63 2.02 -5.60
CA ARG A 206 18.96 2.18 -6.21
C ARG A 206 19.33 3.66 -6.20
N PRO A 207 20.35 4.07 -5.41
CA PRO A 207 21.21 3.22 -4.57
C PRO A 207 20.46 2.62 -3.38
N SER A 208 20.97 1.49 -2.86
CA SER A 208 20.43 0.87 -1.64
C SER A 208 20.41 1.87 -0.49
N ILE A 209 19.38 1.79 0.34
CA ILE A 209 19.22 2.69 1.49
C ILE A 209 20.40 2.55 2.45
N THR A 210 20.96 3.68 2.87
CA THR A 210 22.01 3.75 3.90
C THR A 210 21.52 4.35 5.21
N PHE A 211 20.47 5.19 5.16
CA PHE A 211 19.89 5.88 6.31
C PHE A 211 18.37 6.01 6.19
N ILE A 212 17.70 6.27 7.30
CA ILE A 212 16.24 6.40 7.39
C ILE A 212 15.91 7.69 8.16
N PRO A 213 14.89 8.47 7.74
CA PRO A 213 14.02 8.24 6.60
C PRO A 213 14.73 8.55 5.27
N THR A 214 14.49 7.71 4.26
CA THR A 214 14.89 7.99 2.87
C THR A 214 13.63 8.38 2.10
N ILE A 215 13.70 9.45 1.31
CA ILE A 215 12.57 9.95 0.54
C ILE A 215 12.86 9.79 -0.95
N THR A 216 11.88 9.38 -1.75
CA THR A 216 11.95 9.53 -3.20
C THR A 216 10.91 10.53 -3.69
N LEU A 217 11.32 11.41 -4.58
CA LEU A 217 10.43 12.30 -5.33
C LEU A 217 10.44 11.86 -6.78
N ASP A 218 9.29 11.41 -7.30
CA ASP A 218 9.16 10.81 -8.64
C ASP A 218 10.19 9.68 -8.89
N GLY A 219 10.43 8.86 -7.85
CA GLY A 219 11.39 7.75 -7.87
C GLY A 219 12.86 8.14 -7.71
N SER A 220 13.19 9.44 -7.68
CA SER A 220 14.57 9.91 -7.48
C SER A 220 14.92 9.99 -5.99
N GLN A 221 16.03 9.34 -5.60
CA GLN A 221 16.62 9.43 -4.25
C GLN A 221 17.56 10.63 -4.08
N GLY A 222 17.65 11.54 -5.06
CA GLY A 222 18.50 12.74 -4.95
C GLY A 222 18.02 13.73 -3.88
N ARG A 223 18.89 14.70 -3.54
CA ARG A 223 18.53 15.88 -2.72
C ARG A 223 18.03 15.59 -1.29
N GLN A 224 18.37 14.45 -0.70
CA GLN A 224 17.93 14.07 0.65
C GLN A 224 18.12 15.19 1.69
N ALA A 225 19.28 15.85 1.70
CA ALA A 225 19.56 16.94 2.65
C ALA A 225 18.58 18.12 2.54
N THR A 226 18.18 18.52 1.33
CA THR A 226 17.23 19.62 1.17
C THR A 226 15.78 19.16 1.38
N ILE A 227 15.46 17.93 0.97
CA ILE A 227 14.15 17.30 1.22
C ILE A 227 13.86 17.20 2.73
N LEU A 228 14.82 16.71 3.51
CA LEU A 228 14.68 16.57 4.96
C LEU A 228 14.58 17.92 5.68
N LYS A 229 15.14 18.98 5.09
CA LYS A 229 15.11 20.34 5.64
C LYS A 229 13.82 21.08 5.32
N ASN A 230 13.35 20.99 4.08
CA ASN A 230 12.15 21.67 3.60
C ASN A 230 11.55 20.88 2.42
N LEU A 231 10.69 19.90 2.75
CA LEU A 231 10.03 19.06 1.76
C LEU A 231 9.17 19.87 0.78
N LEU A 232 8.39 20.85 1.31
CA LEU A 232 7.46 21.63 0.49
C LEU A 232 8.20 22.43 -0.59
N ALA A 233 9.33 23.05 -0.25
CA ALA A 233 10.14 23.77 -1.23
C ALA A 233 10.66 22.85 -2.36
N GLU A 234 11.04 21.60 -2.05
CA GLU A 234 11.45 20.65 -3.09
C GLU A 234 10.28 20.17 -3.94
N ILE A 235 9.10 19.97 -3.36
CA ILE A 235 7.88 19.66 -4.12
C ILE A 235 7.56 20.80 -5.08
N CYS A 236 7.60 22.04 -4.61
CA CYS A 236 7.33 23.22 -5.43
C CYS A 236 8.29 23.35 -6.62
N LYS A 237 9.59 23.09 -6.41
CA LYS A 237 10.57 23.05 -7.52
C LYS A 237 10.27 21.96 -8.55
N ILE A 238 9.72 20.83 -8.12
CA ILE A 238 9.45 19.69 -9.00
C ILE A 238 8.10 19.84 -9.70
N ALA A 239 7.07 20.32 -9.01
CA ALA A 239 5.70 20.41 -9.51
C ALA A 239 5.61 21.14 -10.86
N GLY A 240 6.50 22.11 -11.08
CA GLY A 240 6.64 22.88 -12.32
C GLY A 240 5.52 23.91 -12.48
N ASP A 241 5.45 24.52 -13.66
CA ASP A 241 4.49 25.59 -13.96
C ASP A 241 3.11 25.00 -14.22
N ASN A 242 2.30 24.91 -13.17
CA ASN A 242 0.87 24.64 -13.26
C ASN A 242 0.13 25.54 -12.27
N GLU A 243 -1.10 25.91 -12.59
CA GLU A 243 -1.92 26.87 -11.84
C GLU A 243 -1.97 26.58 -10.32
N LYS A 244 -2.11 25.30 -9.95
CA LYS A 244 -2.13 24.88 -8.53
C LYS A 244 -0.78 25.10 -7.85
N ALA A 245 0.31 24.80 -8.55
CA ALA A 245 1.66 25.04 -8.04
C ALA A 245 1.93 26.54 -7.92
N GLU A 246 1.51 27.37 -8.88
CA GLU A 246 1.66 28.83 -8.79
C GLU A 246 0.93 29.40 -7.58
N GLU A 247 -0.31 28.98 -7.33
CA GLU A 247 -1.09 29.42 -6.18
C GLU A 247 -0.45 29.00 -4.84
N ILE A 248 -0.07 27.72 -4.71
CA ILE A 248 0.41 27.15 -3.45
C ILE A 248 1.87 27.55 -3.17
N CYS A 249 2.73 27.50 -4.19
CA CYS A 249 4.17 27.67 -4.04
C CYS A 249 4.66 29.12 -4.07
N SER A 250 3.84 30.07 -4.55
CA SER A 250 4.20 31.50 -4.55
C SER A 250 4.53 32.07 -3.17
N LYS A 251 4.10 31.41 -2.09
CA LYS A 251 4.38 31.79 -0.70
C LYS A 251 5.71 31.22 -0.15
N HIS A 252 6.38 30.34 -0.90
CA HIS A 252 7.50 29.51 -0.44
C HIS A 252 8.76 29.60 -1.30
N ILE A 253 8.74 30.47 -2.33
CA ILE A 253 9.88 30.79 -3.20
C ILE A 253 10.41 32.17 -2.85
#